data_AF-A0A396K411-F1
#
_entry.id   AF-A0A396K411-F1
#
_cell.length_a   1.000
_cell.length_b   1.000
_cell.length_c   1.000
_cell.angle_alpha   90.00
_cell.angle_beta   90.00
_cell.angle_gamma   90.00
#
_symmetry.space_group_name_H-M   'P 1'
#
loop_
_entity.id
_entity.type
_entity.pdbx_description
1 polymer ?
#
loop_
_entity_poly.entity_id
_entity_poly.type
_entity_poly.pdbx_seq_one_letter_code
_entity_poly.pdbx_strand_id
1 'polypeptide(L)'
;MKKQWRVLFLAAAAAVVMSTGCGNSASTQTTAATTAAETTAAETTAAEAKAEESEAAAEVTFGGNRTEEDIDWQYVDGKDAVAAVGSDDVQFLDVRDDDTYAQGHLKGSLQCGLKDFESADAQKAMYELAQTMDSSKPVYILCYSGNKCAKTAIAVMKDAGFDTNELFIIKDGAKGKDVAAALVTE
;
A
#
# COMPACT_ATOMS: atom_id res chain seq x y z
N MET A 1 -0.72 34.28 4.66
CA MET A 1 0.58 34.90 4.32
C MET A 1 1.24 34.06 3.22
N LYS A 2 1.97 34.65 2.26
CA LYS A 2 2.53 33.89 1.11
C LYS A 2 4.02 33.63 1.33
N LYS A 3 4.43 32.37 1.54
CA LYS A 3 5.84 31.97 1.53
C LYS A 3 6.16 31.35 0.16
N GLN A 4 7.16 31.90 -0.51
CA GLN A 4 7.71 31.35 -1.75
C GLN A 4 9.04 30.67 -1.40
N TRP A 5 9.30 29.49 -1.96
CA TRP A 5 10.65 28.95 -2.10
C TRP A 5 10.91 28.76 -3.59
N ARG A 6 12.05 29.26 -4.09
CA ARG A 6 12.50 29.03 -5.46
C ARG A 6 13.78 28.21 -5.45
N VAL A 7 13.74 27.12 -6.23
CA VAL A 7 14.80 26.66 -7.14
C VAL A 7 16.24 26.58 -6.59
N LEU A 8 16.78 25.36 -6.58
CA LEU A 8 18.04 25.14 -7.28
C LEU A 8 18.07 23.76 -7.97
N PHE A 9 18.29 23.77 -9.28
CA PHE A 9 18.70 22.57 -10.03
C PHE A 9 20.20 22.37 -9.86
N LEU A 10 20.66 21.12 -9.81
CA LEU A 10 22.01 20.78 -10.23
C LEU A 10 22.06 19.33 -10.73
N ALA A 11 22.19 19.18 -12.05
CA ALA A 11 22.43 17.91 -12.71
C ALA A 11 23.90 17.86 -13.16
N ALA A 12 24.55 16.71 -12.94
CA ALA A 12 25.88 16.42 -13.48
C ALA A 12 25.97 14.92 -13.80
N ALA A 13 26.26 14.61 -15.05
CA ALA A 13 26.46 13.24 -15.51
C ALA A 13 27.80 13.14 -16.25
N ALA A 14 28.59 12.12 -15.94
CA ALA A 14 29.65 11.57 -16.78
C ALA A 14 30.10 10.20 -16.24
N ALA A 15 30.45 9.27 -17.12
CA ALA A 15 31.13 8.01 -16.79
C ALA A 15 32.63 8.11 -17.12
N VAL A 16 33.44 7.07 -16.83
CA VAL A 16 34.46 6.49 -17.76
C VAL A 16 35.25 5.30 -17.16
N VAL A 17 35.18 4.17 -17.86
CA VAL A 17 36.21 3.12 -18.18
C VAL A 17 37.17 2.56 -17.10
N MET A 18 36.88 1.31 -16.71
CA MET A 18 37.69 0.07 -16.74
C MET A 18 39.25 0.01 -16.69
N SER A 19 39.71 -1.13 -16.15
CA SER A 19 40.69 -2.12 -16.70
C SER A 19 42.20 -2.16 -16.29
N THR A 20 42.53 -3.28 -15.63
CA THR A 20 43.73 -4.16 -15.78
C THR A 20 45.15 -3.71 -15.38
N GLY A 21 45.89 -4.64 -14.74
CA GLY A 21 47.32 -4.53 -14.38
C GLY A 21 47.67 -5.31 -13.10
N CYS A 22 47.59 -6.64 -13.06
CA CYS A 22 48.64 -7.60 -13.49
C CYS A 22 49.85 -7.68 -12.52
N GLY A 23 50.02 -8.85 -11.88
CA GLY A 23 51.16 -9.17 -11.01
C GLY A 23 51.27 -10.70 -10.80
N ASN A 24 52.39 -11.30 -11.19
CA ASN A 24 52.54 -12.75 -11.35
C ASN A 24 53.57 -13.35 -10.37
N SER A 25 53.20 -14.43 -9.67
CA SER A 25 54.10 -15.51 -9.20
C SER A 25 53.29 -16.75 -8.82
N ALA A 26 53.94 -17.91 -8.69
CA ALA A 26 53.28 -19.22 -8.85
C ALA A 26 53.44 -20.20 -7.67
N SER A 27 52.61 -21.25 -7.70
CA SER A 27 52.89 -22.65 -7.33
C SER A 27 52.09 -23.27 -6.14
N THR A 28 51.71 -24.54 -6.37
CA THR A 28 51.48 -25.63 -5.39
C THR A 28 50.31 -25.53 -4.39
N GLN A 29 49.17 -26.04 -4.83
CA GLN A 29 48.32 -27.09 -4.20
C GLN A 29 48.56 -27.56 -2.73
N THR A 30 47.42 -27.83 -2.05
CA THR A 30 47.12 -29.07 -1.28
C THR A 30 47.00 -29.06 0.27
N THR A 31 45.87 -29.64 0.72
CA THR A 31 45.47 -30.13 2.06
C THR A 31 45.00 -29.13 3.13
N ALA A 32 43.98 -29.56 3.89
CA ALA A 32 43.23 -28.81 4.91
C ALA A 32 43.53 -29.29 6.35
N ALA A 33 43.08 -28.52 7.35
CA ALA A 33 42.51 -29.05 8.61
C ALA A 33 41.86 -27.97 9.51
N THR A 34 40.65 -28.27 10.01
CA THR A 34 40.26 -28.17 11.44
C THR A 34 40.22 -26.81 12.19
N THR A 35 39.00 -26.23 12.23
CA THR A 35 38.20 -25.97 13.46
C THR A 35 38.50 -24.80 14.44
N ALA A 36 37.40 -24.09 14.77
CA ALA A 36 37.12 -23.25 15.97
C ALA A 36 37.87 -21.92 16.15
N ALA A 37 37.30 -20.89 16.80
CA ALA A 37 35.89 -20.54 17.08
C ALA A 37 35.80 -19.08 17.61
N GLU A 38 34.58 -18.54 17.76
CA GLU A 38 34.23 -17.35 18.56
C GLU A 38 34.69 -15.96 18.05
N THR A 39 34.09 -14.81 18.42
CA THR A 39 32.73 -14.39 18.86
C THR A 39 32.70 -12.83 18.79
N THR A 40 31.52 -12.17 18.83
CA THR A 40 31.29 -10.69 18.88
C THR A 40 31.61 -9.94 17.56
N ALA A 41 30.80 -9.05 16.95
CA ALA A 41 29.84 -8.03 17.44
C ALA A 41 30.50 -6.90 18.25
N ALA A 42 30.13 -5.61 18.20
CA ALA A 42 29.07 -4.88 17.47
C ALA A 42 29.59 -3.45 17.14
N GLU A 43 28.91 -2.53 16.42
CA GLU A 43 27.57 -2.56 15.81
C GLU A 43 27.62 -1.92 14.39
N THR A 44 26.88 -0.94 13.84
CA THR A 44 25.78 0.02 14.19
C THR A 44 25.07 0.32 12.83
N THR A 45 23.76 0.34 12.56
CA THR A 45 22.48 0.66 13.26
C THR A 45 22.03 2.12 13.12
N ALA A 46 21.34 2.45 12.02
CA ALA A 46 20.70 3.76 11.79
C ALA A 46 19.62 3.75 10.69
N ALA A 47 18.53 2.98 10.86
CA ALA A 47 17.39 2.99 9.91
C ALA A 47 16.01 2.65 10.51
N GLU A 48 15.85 2.65 11.84
CA GLU A 48 14.53 2.52 12.49
C GLU A 48 14.03 3.90 12.92
N ALA A 49 12.94 4.38 12.31
CA ALA A 49 12.40 5.71 12.58
C ALA A 49 10.90 5.91 12.22
N LYS A 50 10.04 4.89 12.43
CA LYS A 50 8.62 5.10 12.76
C LYS A 50 7.95 3.86 13.37
N ALA A 51 8.25 3.59 14.63
CA ALA A 51 7.49 2.70 15.50
C ALA A 51 7.19 3.45 16.80
N GLU A 52 5.98 3.30 17.34
CA GLU A 52 5.33 4.19 18.33
C GLU A 52 5.16 5.64 17.77
N GLU A 53 4.06 6.35 18.00
CA GLU A 53 3.17 6.41 19.17
C GLU A 53 1.69 6.38 18.75
N SER A 54 0.87 5.58 19.45
CA SER A 54 -0.60 5.66 19.45
C SER A 54 -1.15 4.87 20.65
N GLU A 55 -1.12 5.46 21.84
CA GLU A 55 -1.73 4.85 23.02
C GLU A 55 -3.25 4.67 22.87
N ALA A 56 -3.83 3.84 23.75
CA ALA A 56 -5.24 3.46 23.74
C ALA A 56 -5.70 2.74 22.46
N ALA A 57 -4.99 1.67 22.09
CA ALA A 57 -5.57 0.59 21.30
C ALA A 57 -6.80 0.04 22.03
N ALA A 58 -8.00 0.48 21.61
CA ALA A 58 -9.22 -0.27 21.84
C ALA A 58 -9.06 -1.66 21.22
N GLU A 59 -9.69 -2.68 21.80
CA GLU A 59 -9.67 -4.03 21.23
C GLU A 59 -10.36 -3.99 19.86
N VAL A 60 -9.59 -4.03 18.78
CA VAL A 60 -10.12 -3.97 17.41
C VAL A 60 -10.83 -5.29 17.10
N THR A 61 -12.15 -5.27 17.26
CA THR A 61 -13.00 -6.45 17.05
C THR A 61 -13.28 -6.66 15.56
N PHE A 62 -12.81 -7.77 15.01
CA PHE A 62 -13.06 -8.15 13.62
C PHE A 62 -14.27 -9.07 13.46
N GLY A 63 -15.06 -8.83 12.41
CA GLY A 63 -16.19 -9.65 11.99
C GLY A 63 -17.56 -8.98 12.19
N GLY A 64 -18.59 -9.54 11.57
CA GLY A 64 -19.97 -9.03 11.61
C GLY A 64 -20.23 -7.86 10.67
N ASN A 65 -21.48 -7.39 10.65
CA ASN A 65 -21.95 -6.32 9.77
C ASN A 65 -21.50 -4.93 10.26
N ARG A 66 -20.59 -4.29 9.51
CA ARG A 66 -20.10 -2.92 9.78
C ARG A 66 -20.74 -1.83 8.89
N THR A 67 -21.74 -2.19 8.09
CA THR A 67 -22.32 -1.32 7.04
C THR A 67 -23.33 -0.28 7.57
N GLU A 68 -23.67 -0.39 8.86
CA GLU A 68 -24.63 0.43 9.61
C GLU A 68 -23.97 1.24 10.75
N GLU A 69 -22.63 1.31 10.78
CA GLU A 69 -21.91 2.20 11.70
C GLU A 69 -22.22 3.68 11.47
N ASP A 70 -22.12 4.47 12.55
CA ASP A 70 -22.22 5.93 12.52
C ASP A 70 -20.96 6.54 11.91
N ILE A 71 -20.95 6.59 10.58
CA ILE A 71 -19.90 7.14 9.71
C ILE A 71 -20.61 7.90 8.59
N ASP A 72 -20.18 9.15 8.31
CA ASP A 72 -20.64 9.87 7.13
C ASP A 72 -19.89 9.37 5.89
N TRP A 73 -20.55 8.50 5.12
CA TRP A 73 -19.95 7.78 3.99
C TRP A 73 -19.67 8.74 2.83
N GLN A 74 -18.40 9.02 2.55
CA GLN A 74 -18.03 9.87 1.40
C GLN A 74 -18.08 9.09 0.08
N TYR A 75 -18.38 9.78 -1.01
CA TYR A 75 -18.59 9.18 -2.33
C TYR A 75 -17.93 9.99 -3.46
N VAL A 76 -17.28 9.28 -4.39
CA VAL A 76 -16.71 9.84 -5.63
C VAL A 76 -17.41 9.24 -6.85
N ASP A 77 -17.71 10.07 -7.86
CA ASP A 77 -18.28 9.58 -9.13
C ASP A 77 -17.26 8.78 -9.93
N GLY A 78 -17.68 7.66 -10.52
CA GLY A 78 -16.77 6.73 -11.20
C GLY A 78 -15.92 7.35 -12.31
N LYS A 79 -16.44 8.37 -13.01
CA LYS A 79 -15.68 9.16 -13.99
C LYS A 79 -14.52 9.93 -13.36
N ASP A 80 -14.74 10.54 -12.19
CA ASP A 80 -13.76 11.42 -11.56
C ASP A 80 -12.74 10.60 -10.75
N ALA A 81 -13.14 9.42 -10.24
CA ALA A 81 -12.22 8.39 -9.79
C ALA A 81 -11.31 7.91 -10.94
N VAL A 82 -11.86 7.58 -12.11
CA VAL A 82 -11.06 7.18 -13.28
C VAL A 82 -10.11 8.28 -13.76
N ALA A 83 -10.50 9.55 -13.64
CA ALA A 83 -9.65 10.69 -13.98
C ALA A 83 -8.42 10.86 -13.06
N ALA A 84 -8.41 10.24 -11.87
CA ALA A 84 -7.31 10.26 -10.92
C ALA A 84 -6.40 9.01 -10.99
N VAL A 85 -6.73 8.01 -11.83
CA VAL A 85 -5.94 6.78 -11.99
C VAL A 85 -4.53 7.11 -12.48
N GLY A 86 -3.52 6.69 -11.71
CA GLY A 86 -2.12 6.99 -12.00
C GLY A 86 -1.63 8.35 -11.49
N SER A 87 -2.40 9.07 -10.66
CA SER A 87 -1.85 10.17 -9.85
C SER A 87 -1.22 9.63 -8.56
N ASP A 88 -0.13 10.25 -8.11
CA ASP A 88 0.49 10.01 -6.80
C ASP A 88 -0.33 10.62 -5.63
N ASP A 89 -1.32 11.47 -5.92
CA ASP A 89 -2.12 12.19 -4.91
C ASP A 89 -3.18 11.33 -4.21
N VAL A 90 -3.62 10.23 -4.85
CA VAL A 90 -4.69 9.34 -4.37
C VAL A 90 -4.21 7.89 -4.30
N GLN A 91 -4.81 7.09 -3.42
CA GLN A 91 -4.62 5.65 -3.38
C GLN A 91 -5.88 4.94 -3.90
N PHE A 92 -5.73 3.90 -4.71
CA PHE A 92 -6.85 3.05 -5.11
C PHE A 92 -6.83 1.75 -4.33
N LEU A 93 -7.97 1.36 -3.77
CA LEU A 93 -8.16 0.13 -3.03
C LEU A 93 -9.32 -0.65 -3.64
N ASP A 94 -9.07 -1.84 -4.13
CA ASP A 94 -10.09 -2.75 -4.65
C ASP A 94 -10.43 -3.82 -3.62
N VAL A 95 -11.69 -3.86 -3.18
CA VAL A 95 -12.17 -4.82 -2.19
C VAL A 95 -13.02 -5.95 -2.80
N ARG A 96 -12.86 -6.18 -4.11
CA ARG A 96 -13.37 -7.36 -4.83
C ARG A 96 -12.43 -8.57 -4.65
N ASP A 97 -12.99 -9.76 -4.84
CA ASP A 97 -12.23 -11.01 -4.81
C ASP A 97 -11.16 -11.12 -5.90
N ASP A 98 -10.18 -11.99 -5.66
CA ASP A 98 -8.97 -12.18 -6.44
C ASP A 98 -9.29 -12.55 -7.90
N ASP A 99 -10.27 -13.43 -8.13
CA ASP A 99 -10.76 -13.80 -9.46
C ASP A 99 -11.28 -12.57 -10.22
N THR A 100 -12.05 -11.73 -9.55
CA THR A 100 -12.65 -10.50 -10.10
C THR A 100 -11.60 -9.40 -10.33
N TYR A 101 -10.55 -9.35 -9.49
CA TYR A 101 -9.42 -8.45 -9.64
C TYR A 101 -8.53 -8.83 -10.83
N ALA A 102 -8.22 -10.13 -10.96
CA ALA A 102 -7.46 -10.70 -12.08
C ALA A 102 -8.19 -10.55 -13.43
N GLN A 103 -9.53 -10.57 -13.43
CA GLN A 103 -10.34 -10.27 -14.62
C GLN A 103 -10.31 -8.79 -15.05
N GLY A 104 -9.90 -7.88 -14.16
CA GLY A 104 -9.65 -6.48 -14.50
C GLY A 104 -9.82 -5.54 -13.31
N HIS A 105 -8.84 -4.67 -13.06
CA HIS A 105 -8.76 -3.74 -11.93
C HIS A 105 -8.31 -2.34 -12.39
N LEU A 106 -8.38 -1.32 -11.52
CA LEU A 106 -7.86 0.02 -11.86
C LEU A 106 -6.34 0.04 -11.74
N LYS A 107 -5.64 0.64 -12.72
CA LYS A 107 -4.17 0.55 -12.76
C LYS A 107 -3.54 1.15 -11.50
N GLY A 108 -2.69 0.36 -10.83
CA GLY A 108 -2.00 0.76 -9.60
C GLY A 108 -2.85 0.67 -8.33
N SER A 109 -4.01 0.01 -8.35
CA SER A 109 -4.74 -0.30 -7.12
C SER A 109 -4.03 -1.34 -6.25
N LEU A 110 -4.23 -1.22 -4.94
CA LEU A 110 -4.04 -2.30 -3.97
C LEU A 110 -5.31 -3.16 -3.90
N GLN A 111 -5.21 -4.41 -3.43
CA GLN A 111 -6.35 -5.33 -3.34
C GLN A 111 -6.46 -5.96 -1.95
N CYS A 112 -7.69 -6.09 -1.45
CA CYS A 112 -8.02 -6.95 -0.30
C CYS A 112 -9.49 -7.40 -0.37
N GLY A 113 -9.73 -8.67 -0.70
CA GLY A 113 -11.07 -9.19 -0.96
C GLY A 113 -12.02 -9.20 0.24
N LEU A 114 -12.91 -8.20 0.33
CA LEU A 114 -14.02 -8.13 1.29
C LEU A 114 -15.34 -8.64 0.68
N LYS A 115 -15.29 -9.70 -0.12
CA LYS A 115 -16.50 -10.38 -0.66
C LYS A 115 -17.40 -10.84 0.48
N ASP A 116 -16.81 -11.59 1.41
CA ASP A 116 -17.43 -12.04 2.65
C ASP A 116 -17.18 -11.00 3.75
N PHE A 117 -17.74 -9.80 3.56
CA PHE A 117 -17.49 -8.59 4.37
C PHE A 117 -17.80 -8.73 5.87
N GLU A 118 -18.46 -9.80 6.32
CA GLU A 118 -18.73 -10.11 7.72
C GLU A 118 -17.69 -11.06 8.33
N SER A 119 -16.73 -11.55 7.56
CA SER A 119 -15.64 -12.42 8.00
C SER A 119 -14.60 -11.65 8.82
N ALA A 120 -14.26 -12.18 9.99
CA ALA A 120 -13.21 -11.63 10.83
C ALA A 120 -11.83 -11.68 10.14
N ASP A 121 -11.52 -12.77 9.43
CA ASP A 121 -10.24 -12.92 8.73
C ASP A 121 -10.11 -11.93 7.58
N ALA A 122 -11.20 -11.68 6.83
CA ALA A 122 -11.18 -10.71 5.73
C ALA A 122 -11.07 -9.26 6.24
N GLN A 123 -11.78 -8.91 7.33
CA GLN A 123 -11.62 -7.61 7.98
C GLN A 123 -10.21 -7.43 8.59
N LYS A 124 -9.62 -8.49 9.15
CA LYS A 124 -8.25 -8.45 9.67
C LYS A 124 -7.21 -8.28 8.57
N ALA A 125 -7.36 -8.96 7.43
CA ALA A 125 -6.51 -8.77 6.26
C ALA A 125 -6.60 -7.34 5.70
N MET A 126 -7.81 -6.75 5.69
CA MET A 126 -8.00 -5.33 5.32
C MET A 126 -7.33 -4.38 6.31
N TYR A 127 -7.39 -4.66 7.62
CA TYR A 127 -6.69 -3.87 8.63
C TYR A 127 -5.16 -3.96 8.43
N GLU A 128 -4.63 -5.16 8.21
CA GLU A 128 -3.20 -5.38 7.98
C GLU A 128 -2.70 -4.68 6.70
N LEU A 129 -3.49 -4.68 5.61
CA LEU A 129 -3.19 -3.88 4.43
C LEU A 129 -3.23 -2.38 4.74
N ALA A 130 -4.26 -1.90 5.46
CA ALA A 130 -4.42 -0.49 5.80
C ALA A 130 -3.23 0.05 6.62
N GLN A 131 -2.65 -0.75 7.52
CA GLN A 131 -1.42 -0.40 8.26
C GLN A 131 -0.17 -0.20 7.36
N THR A 132 -0.22 -0.63 6.09
CA THR A 132 0.85 -0.39 5.09
C THR A 132 0.56 0.77 4.13
N MET A 133 -0.66 1.32 4.17
CA MET A 133 -1.11 2.41 3.30
C MET A 133 -0.82 3.79 3.91
N ASP A 134 -0.76 4.83 3.07
CA ASP A 134 -0.52 6.20 3.52
C ASP A 134 -1.81 6.83 4.07
N SER A 135 -1.98 6.86 5.39
CA SER A 135 -3.16 7.45 6.04
C SER A 135 -3.25 8.98 5.94
N SER A 136 -2.27 9.65 5.32
CA SER A 136 -2.33 11.08 5.00
C SER A 136 -2.87 11.40 3.59
N LYS A 137 -3.20 10.37 2.79
CA LYS A 137 -3.73 10.51 1.43
C LYS A 137 -5.16 9.97 1.28
N PRO A 138 -6.00 10.59 0.45
CA PRO A 138 -7.32 10.06 0.11
C PRO A 138 -7.25 8.66 -0.52
N VAL A 139 -8.25 7.84 -0.20
CA VAL A 139 -8.39 6.47 -0.71
C VAL A 139 -9.70 6.32 -1.47
N TYR A 140 -9.62 5.91 -2.73
CA TYR A 140 -10.76 5.63 -3.60
C TYR A 140 -11.04 4.13 -3.62
N ILE A 141 -12.17 3.74 -3.02
CA ILE A 141 -12.49 2.36 -2.68
C ILE A 141 -13.44 1.77 -3.73
N LEU A 142 -12.91 0.82 -4.51
CA LEU A 142 -13.62 0.06 -5.52
C LEU A 142 -14.24 -1.21 -4.91
N CYS A 143 -15.51 -1.44 -5.21
CA CYS A 143 -16.30 -2.60 -4.79
C CYS A 143 -17.20 -3.01 -5.97
N TYR A 144 -17.81 -4.20 -5.95
CA TYR A 144 -18.76 -4.67 -6.98
C TYR A 144 -19.91 -3.70 -7.26
N SER A 145 -20.31 -2.86 -6.30
CA SER A 145 -21.39 -1.87 -6.49
C SER A 145 -21.36 -0.69 -5.49
N GLY A 146 -20.19 -0.28 -5.01
CA GLY A 146 -20.06 0.89 -4.12
C GLY A 146 -20.94 0.85 -2.86
N ASN A 147 -21.04 -0.31 -2.20
CA ASN A 147 -21.87 -0.49 -1.00
C ASN A 147 -21.17 -1.37 0.06
N LYS A 148 -21.76 -2.51 0.46
CA LYS A 148 -21.38 -3.25 1.68
C LYS A 148 -19.87 -3.43 1.90
N CYS A 149 -19.16 -4.03 0.95
CA CYS A 149 -17.72 -4.27 1.06
C CYS A 149 -16.92 -2.98 1.25
N ALA A 150 -17.27 -1.90 0.54
CA ALA A 150 -16.60 -0.61 0.65
C ALA A 150 -16.91 0.09 1.99
N LYS A 151 -18.15 -0.02 2.49
CA LYS A 151 -18.49 0.47 3.84
C LYS A 151 -17.72 -0.28 4.93
N THR A 152 -17.64 -1.61 4.84
CA THR A 152 -16.80 -2.40 5.75
C THR A 152 -15.33 -2.01 5.65
N ALA A 153 -14.80 -1.77 4.45
CA ALA A 153 -13.43 -1.29 4.26
C ALA A 153 -13.20 0.03 5.02
N ILE A 154 -14.10 1.01 4.85
CA ILE A 154 -14.04 2.31 5.56
C ILE A 154 -14.07 2.13 7.09
N ALA A 155 -14.96 1.27 7.59
CA ALA A 155 -15.04 1.00 9.03
C ALA A 155 -13.76 0.34 9.58
N VAL A 156 -13.15 -0.58 8.84
CA VAL A 156 -11.87 -1.20 9.21
C VAL A 156 -10.70 -0.22 9.08
N MET A 157 -10.69 0.64 8.07
CA MET A 157 -9.63 1.65 7.87
C MET A 157 -9.70 2.78 8.90
N LYS A 158 -10.91 3.15 9.35
CA LYS A 158 -11.15 4.02 10.51
C LYS A 158 -10.48 3.46 11.77
N ASP A 159 -10.66 2.17 12.06
CA ASP A 159 -9.98 1.52 13.20
C ASP A 159 -8.45 1.49 13.00
N ALA A 160 -7.99 1.40 11.76
CA ALA A 160 -6.57 1.50 11.39
C ALA A 160 -6.00 2.94 11.43
N GLY A 161 -6.81 3.94 11.79
CA GLY A 161 -6.38 5.33 11.98
C GLY A 161 -6.55 6.26 10.77
N PHE A 162 -7.33 5.88 9.76
CA PHE A 162 -7.65 6.76 8.62
C PHE A 162 -8.80 7.73 8.95
N ASP A 163 -8.70 8.97 8.46
CA ASP A 163 -9.84 9.90 8.50
C ASP A 163 -10.91 9.46 7.49
N THR A 164 -12.12 9.15 7.97
CA THR A 164 -13.25 8.73 7.13
C THR A 164 -13.69 9.79 6.12
N ASN A 165 -13.34 11.07 6.31
CA ASN A 165 -13.59 12.13 5.34
C ASN A 165 -12.71 12.02 4.09
N GLU A 166 -11.59 11.31 4.17
CA GLU A 166 -10.65 11.07 3.05
C GLU A 166 -10.85 9.67 2.42
N LEU A 167 -11.85 8.90 2.87
CA LEU A 167 -12.16 7.56 2.34
C LEU A 167 -13.42 7.57 1.47
N PHE A 168 -13.24 7.53 0.15
CA PHE A 168 -14.32 7.73 -0.82
C PHE A 168 -14.77 6.41 -1.45
N ILE A 169 -16.05 6.08 -1.31
CA ILE A 169 -16.67 4.97 -2.03
C ILE A 169 -16.88 5.38 -3.49
N ILE A 170 -16.36 4.59 -4.43
CA ILE A 170 -16.63 4.81 -5.87
C ILE A 170 -18.09 4.44 -6.17
N LYS A 171 -18.90 5.43 -6.58
CA LYS A 171 -20.32 5.24 -6.92
C LYS A 171 -20.50 4.22 -8.03
N ASP A 172 -21.55 3.38 -7.91
CA ASP A 172 -21.82 2.19 -8.73
C ASP A 172 -20.69 1.13 -8.76
N GLY A 173 -19.52 1.40 -8.19
CA GLY A 173 -18.37 0.51 -8.16
C GLY A 173 -17.96 0.02 -9.54
N ALA A 174 -17.56 -1.25 -9.63
CA ALA A 174 -17.17 -1.90 -10.89
C ALA A 174 -18.34 -2.07 -11.90
N LYS A 175 -19.59 -1.76 -11.53
CA LYS A 175 -20.73 -1.67 -12.46
C LYS A 175 -20.89 -0.28 -13.08
N GLY A 176 -20.23 0.74 -12.53
CA GLY A 176 -20.19 2.07 -13.11
C GLY A 176 -19.51 2.02 -14.48
N LYS A 177 -20.22 2.43 -15.54
CA LYS A 177 -19.78 2.32 -16.95
C LYS A 177 -18.36 2.88 -17.18
N ASP A 178 -18.01 3.98 -16.52
CA ASP A 178 -16.76 4.70 -16.70
C ASP A 178 -15.60 3.93 -16.04
N VAL A 179 -15.86 3.33 -14.86
CA VAL A 179 -14.93 2.44 -14.14
C VAL A 179 -14.72 1.15 -14.94
N ALA A 180 -15.80 0.52 -15.40
CA ALA A 180 -15.76 -0.72 -16.18
C ALA A 180 -14.98 -0.57 -17.50
N ALA A 181 -15.00 0.61 -18.11
CA ALA A 181 -14.22 0.93 -19.32
C ALA A 181 -12.74 1.26 -19.04
N ALA A 182 -12.35 1.43 -17.77
CA ALA A 182 -10.99 1.76 -17.32
C ALA A 182 -10.28 0.62 -16.60
N LEU A 183 -10.92 -0.55 -16.46
CA LEU A 183 -10.29 -1.75 -15.90
C LEU A 183 -9.21 -2.29 -16.86
N VAL A 184 -8.06 -2.65 -16.30
CA VAL A 184 -6.92 -3.27 -16.99
C VAL A 184 -6.62 -4.65 -16.41
N THR A 185 -6.08 -5.53 -17.25
CA THR A 185 -5.41 -6.77 -16.86
C THR A 185 -3.91 -6.58 -17.10
N GLU A 186 -3.07 -6.99 -16.14
CA GLU A 186 -1.59 -6.94 -16.26
C GLU A 186 -1.00 -8.34 -16.50
#